data_AF-Q74LS1-F1
#
_entry.id   AF-Q74LS1-F1
#
_cell.length_a   1.000
_cell.length_b   1.000
_cell.length_c   1.000
_cell.angle_alpha   90.00
_cell.angle_beta   90.00
_cell.angle_gamma   90.00
#
_symmetry.space_group_name_H-M   'P 1'
#
loop_
_entity.id
_entity.type
_entity.pdbx_description
1 polymer ?
#
loop_
_entity_poly.entity_id
_entity_poly.type
_entity_poly.pdbx_seq_one_letter_code
_entity_poly.pdbx_strand_id
1 'polypeptide(L)'
;MVSFYLVMRVTHERGIDYEAVDYATQDPRALFLSQTILGVLGAVMDEATDIVSSLYALAKHKADLTFKELFISGRTLGQEIMGPLINVLVLIFMAEALPMTILYLRDNNTLVYTFKYTLSLGVIQSLSSAIGIVLTVIFATLCSALFLRNKKAEVVEK
;
A
#
# COMPACT_ATOMS: atom_id res chain seq x y z
N MET A 1 -14.26 8.26 -1.63
CA MET A 1 -13.84 9.66 -1.79
C MET A 1 -15.00 10.65 -1.63
N VAL A 2 -16.06 10.58 -2.45
CA VAL A 2 -17.25 11.46 -2.30
C VAL A 2 -17.90 11.34 -0.91
N SER A 3 -17.97 10.12 -0.37
CA SER A 3 -18.47 9.82 0.97
C SER A 3 -17.67 10.50 2.09
N PHE A 4 -16.34 10.58 1.96
CA PHE A 4 -15.47 11.21 2.95
C PHE A 4 -15.62 12.75 2.94
N TYR A 5 -15.67 13.35 1.74
CA TYR A 5 -15.89 14.79 1.59
C TYR A 5 -17.26 15.23 2.15
N LEU A 6 -18.28 14.40 1.97
CA LEU A 6 -19.63 14.65 2.48
C LEU A 6 -19.66 14.60 4.02
N VAL A 7 -18.92 13.65 4.63
CA VAL A 7 -18.76 13.56 6.09
C VAL A 7 -18.08 14.81 6.64
N MET A 8 -16.98 15.28 6.05
CA MET A 8 -16.29 16.51 6.49
C MET A 8 -17.19 17.75 6.39
N ARG A 9 -17.98 17.86 5.31
CA ARG A 9 -18.96 18.93 5.10
C ARG A 9 -20.07 18.92 6.16
N VAL A 10 -20.56 17.73 6.52
CA VAL A 10 -21.62 17.58 7.52
C VAL A 10 -21.09 17.90 8.93
N THR A 11 -19.88 17.48 9.25
CA THR A 11 -19.24 17.76 10.55
C THR A 11 -18.68 19.18 10.68
N HIS A 12 -18.74 19.99 9.62
CA HIS A 12 -18.18 21.35 9.57
C HIS A 12 -16.71 21.42 10.00
N GLU A 13 -15.96 20.33 9.80
CA GLU A 13 -14.56 20.21 10.21
C GLU A 13 -14.31 20.46 11.71
N ARG A 14 -15.38 20.45 12.54
CA ARG A 14 -15.28 20.68 13.98
C ARG A 14 -14.55 19.51 14.66
N GLY A 15 -13.42 19.81 15.29
CA GLY A 15 -12.54 18.82 15.93
C GLY A 15 -11.30 18.44 15.10
N ILE A 16 -11.10 19.08 13.95
CA ILE A 16 -9.88 18.95 13.16
C ILE A 16 -8.97 20.13 13.53
N ASP A 17 -8.14 19.91 14.54
CA ASP A 17 -7.13 20.88 14.95
C ASP A 17 -5.95 20.79 13.99
N TYR A 18 -6.03 21.53 12.88
CA TYR A 18 -4.99 21.60 11.84
C TYR A 18 -3.63 22.04 12.41
N GLU A 19 -3.60 22.70 13.58
CA GLU A 19 -2.40 23.11 14.30
C GLU A 19 -1.64 21.94 14.97
N ALA A 20 -2.23 20.75 15.07
CA ALA A 20 -1.58 19.54 15.58
C ALA A 20 -0.73 18.79 14.53
N VAL A 21 -0.74 19.25 13.27
CA VAL A 21 -0.25 18.49 12.11
C VAL A 21 1.22 18.77 11.76
N ASP A 22 1.94 19.57 12.54
CA ASP A 22 3.40 19.71 12.37
C ASP A 22 4.12 19.36 13.68
N TYR A 23 4.84 18.24 13.66
CA TYR A 23 5.38 17.47 14.78
C TYR A 23 6.43 18.22 15.62
N ALA A 24 6.08 19.35 16.21
CA ALA A 24 7.00 20.30 16.83
C ALA A 24 7.72 19.77 18.10
N THR A 25 7.37 18.59 18.63
CA THR A 25 7.92 18.06 19.90
C THR A 25 8.30 16.57 19.91
N GLN A 26 8.30 15.85 18.77
CA GLN A 26 8.52 14.40 18.73
C GLN A 26 9.72 13.95 17.88
N ASP A 27 10.23 12.73 18.13
CA ASP A 27 11.28 12.08 17.34
C ASP A 27 10.80 11.87 15.89
N PRO A 28 11.29 12.67 14.92
CA PRO A 28 10.80 12.64 13.54
C PRO A 28 11.02 11.29 12.87
N ARG A 29 12.05 10.56 13.31
CA ARG A 29 12.42 9.27 12.74
C ARG A 29 11.44 8.18 13.16
N ALA A 30 11.05 8.15 14.43
CA ALA A 30 10.10 7.16 14.94
C ALA A 30 8.72 7.33 14.29
N LEU A 31 8.28 8.58 14.15
CA LEU A 31 7.00 8.91 13.52
C LEU A 31 6.99 8.56 12.03
N PHE A 32 8.01 8.99 11.28
CA PHE A 32 8.14 8.65 9.86
C PHE A 32 8.14 7.12 9.64
N LEU A 33 8.88 6.39 10.48
CA LEU A 33 8.91 4.93 10.41
C LEU A 33 7.53 4.33 10.72
N SER A 34 6.84 4.82 11.75
CA SER A 34 5.51 4.32 12.13
C SER A 34 4.45 4.59 11.05
N GLN A 35 4.43 5.79 10.46
CA GLN A 35 3.58 6.16 9.34
C GLN A 35 3.85 5.26 8.13
N THR A 36 5.13 5.06 7.80
CA THR A 36 5.53 4.20 6.68
C THR A 36 5.09 2.76 6.91
N ILE A 37 5.33 2.21 8.10
CA ILE A 37 4.93 0.84 8.45
C ILE A 37 3.41 0.70 8.38
N LEU A 38 2.64 1.63 8.94
CA LEU A 38 1.17 1.60 8.92
C LEU A 38 0.62 1.67 7.48
N GLY A 39 1.17 2.57 6.66
CA GLY A 39 0.77 2.70 5.26
C GLY A 39 1.06 1.43 4.44
N VAL A 40 2.25 0.85 4.61
CA VAL A 40 2.62 -0.41 3.94
C VAL A 40 1.75 -1.55 4.43
N LEU A 41 1.50 -1.67 5.74
CA LEU A 41 0.76 -2.78 6.31
C LEU A 41 -0.69 -2.83 5.81
N GLY A 42 -1.32 -1.67 5.61
CA GLY A 42 -2.64 -1.59 4.98
C GLY A 42 -2.66 -2.11 3.54
N ALA A 43 -1.71 -1.65 2.71
CA ALA A 43 -1.59 -2.11 1.32
C ALA A 43 -1.27 -3.61 1.21
N VAL A 44 -0.38 -4.09 2.09
CA VAL A 44 0.03 -5.49 2.17
C VAL A 44 -1.13 -6.41 2.54
N MET A 45 -1.99 -6.00 3.48
CA MET A 45 -3.13 -6.80 3.92
C MET A 45 -4.19 -6.98 2.82
N ASP A 46 -4.51 -5.89 2.12
CA ASP A 46 -5.46 -5.89 1.01
C ASP A 46 -4.96 -6.79 -0.13
N GLU A 47 -3.71 -6.59 -0.55
CA GLU A 47 -3.08 -7.33 -1.64
C GLU A 47 -2.89 -8.82 -1.33
N ALA A 48 -2.46 -9.16 -0.11
CA ALA A 48 -2.33 -10.56 0.30
C ALA A 48 -3.70 -11.27 0.27
N THR A 49 -4.76 -10.60 0.71
CA THR A 49 -6.12 -11.15 0.73
C THR A 49 -6.64 -11.37 -0.69
N ASP A 50 -6.41 -10.43 -1.59
CA ASP A 50 -6.80 -10.54 -3.01
C ASP A 50 -6.09 -11.69 -3.73
N ILE A 51 -4.78 -11.84 -3.52
CA ILE A 51 -4.00 -12.95 -4.11
C ILE A 51 -4.46 -14.29 -3.56
N VAL A 52 -4.59 -14.40 -2.23
CA VAL A 52 -4.99 -15.65 -1.57
C VAL A 52 -6.40 -16.06 -2.00
N SER A 53 -7.35 -15.12 -2.02
CA SER A 53 -8.75 -15.41 -2.41
C SER A 53 -8.86 -15.81 -3.88
N SER A 54 -8.12 -15.14 -4.78
CA SER A 54 -8.06 -15.45 -6.21
C SER A 54 -7.44 -16.82 -6.47
N LEU A 55 -6.31 -17.13 -5.82
CA LEU A 55 -5.66 -18.44 -5.93
C LEU A 55 -6.52 -19.56 -5.34
N TYR A 56 -7.22 -19.29 -4.24
CA TYR A 56 -8.15 -20.23 -3.63
C TYR A 56 -9.33 -20.54 -4.55
N ALA A 57 -9.93 -19.51 -5.17
CA ALA A 57 -11.01 -19.68 -6.14
C ALA A 57 -10.54 -20.48 -7.36
N LEU A 58 -9.33 -20.18 -7.87
CA LEU A 58 -8.72 -20.87 -9.00
C LEU A 58 -8.50 -22.35 -8.70
N ALA A 59 -7.98 -22.68 -7.53
CA ALA A 59 -7.75 -24.07 -7.11
C ALA A 59 -9.05 -24.85 -6.86
N LYS A 60 -10.12 -24.17 -6.43
CA LYS A 60 -11.44 -24.79 -6.26
C LYS A 60 -12.07 -25.17 -7.61
N HIS A 61 -11.88 -24.35 -8.65
CA HIS A 61 -12.43 -24.60 -9.99
C HIS A 61 -11.58 -25.56 -10.83
N LYS A 62 -10.25 -25.58 -10.65
CA LYS A 62 -9.34 -26.48 -11.35
C LYS A 62 -8.67 -27.45 -10.36
N ALA A 63 -9.29 -28.61 -10.20
CA ALA A 63 -8.85 -29.65 -9.27
C ALA A 63 -7.48 -30.25 -9.58
N ASP A 64 -6.89 -30.01 -10.76
CA ASP A 64 -5.65 -30.66 -11.22
C ASP A 64 -4.46 -29.69 -11.40
N LEU A 65 -4.50 -28.51 -10.79
CA LEU A 65 -3.38 -27.56 -10.86
C LEU A 65 -2.14 -28.08 -10.13
N THR A 66 -1.00 -27.98 -10.82
CA THR A 66 0.34 -28.21 -10.26
C THR A 66 0.84 -26.97 -9.51
N PHE A 67 1.78 -27.17 -8.58
CA PHE A 67 2.41 -26.06 -7.82
C PHE A 67 2.99 -24.98 -8.75
N LYS A 68 3.59 -25.39 -9.87
CA LYS A 68 4.22 -24.50 -10.82
C LYS A 68 3.18 -23.60 -11.50
N GLU A 69 2.03 -24.17 -11.88
CA GLU A 69 0.93 -23.41 -12.48
C GLU A 69 0.30 -22.46 -11.47
N LEU A 70 0.08 -22.90 -10.23
CA LEU A 70 -0.48 -22.05 -9.17
C LEU A 70 0.44 -20.87 -8.84
N PHE A 71 1.75 -21.11 -8.81
CA PHE A 71 2.75 -20.05 -8.60
C PHE A 71 2.80 -19.07 -9.78
N ILE A 72 2.77 -19.57 -11.02
CA ILE A 72 2.74 -18.72 -12.22
C ILE A 72 1.46 -17.87 -12.22
N SER A 73 0.30 -18.47 -11.97
CA SER A 73 -0.97 -17.75 -11.90
C SER A 73 -0.98 -16.70 -10.79
N GLY A 74 -0.45 -17.01 -9.60
CA GLY A 74 -0.38 -16.04 -8.50
C GLY A 74 0.56 -14.87 -8.82
N ARG A 75 1.69 -15.15 -9.49
CA ARG A 75 2.59 -14.11 -9.96
C ARG A 75 1.93 -13.22 -11.01
N THR A 76 1.21 -13.78 -11.97
CA THR A 76 0.49 -13.01 -13.00
C THR A 76 -0.60 -12.13 -12.37
N LEU A 77 -1.41 -12.69 -11.46
CA LEU A 77 -2.41 -11.94 -10.69
C LEU A 77 -1.78 -10.78 -9.92
N GLY A 78 -0.68 -11.04 -9.21
CA GLY A 78 0.04 -10.00 -8.51
C GLY A 78 0.56 -8.90 -9.44
N GLN A 79 1.08 -9.25 -10.63
CA GLN A 79 1.52 -8.26 -11.62
C GLN A 79 0.36 -7.38 -12.14
N GLU A 80 -0.84 -7.95 -12.29
CA GLU A 80 -2.03 -7.20 -12.72
C GLU A 80 -2.50 -6.22 -11.64
N ILE A 81 -2.36 -6.57 -10.35
CA ILE A 81 -2.81 -5.75 -9.22
C ILE A 81 -1.76 -4.70 -8.81
N MET A 82 -0.47 -5.04 -8.88
CA MET A 82 0.62 -4.14 -8.48
C MET A 82 0.66 -2.83 -9.27
N GLY A 83 0.40 -2.87 -10.59
CA GLY A 83 0.48 -1.68 -11.45
C GLY A 83 -0.45 -0.56 -11.00
N PRO A 84 -1.77 -0.82 -10.88
CA PRO A 84 -2.72 0.12 -10.31
C PRO A 84 -2.35 0.61 -8.90
N LEU A 85 -1.92 -0.29 -8.01
CA LEU A 85 -1.55 0.06 -6.62
C LEU A 85 -0.37 1.03 -6.54
N ILE A 86 0.69 0.79 -7.32
CA ILE A 86 1.85 1.70 -7.38
C ILE A 86 1.42 3.08 -7.84
N ASN A 87 0.51 3.17 -8.82
CA ASN A 87 -0.01 4.45 -9.28
C ASN A 87 -0.82 5.19 -8.20
N VAL A 88 -1.65 4.45 -7.46
CA VAL A 88 -2.40 5.02 -6.32
C VAL A 88 -1.43 5.55 -5.25
N LEU A 89 -0.36 4.82 -4.95
CA LEU A 89 0.64 5.24 -3.97
C LEU A 89 1.35 6.54 -4.39
N VAL A 90 1.72 6.66 -5.67
CA VAL A 90 2.31 7.90 -6.21
C VAL A 90 1.32 9.07 -6.11
N LEU A 91 0.04 8.83 -6.39
CA LEU A 91 -1.02 9.85 -6.27
C LEU A 91 -1.21 10.31 -4.82
N ILE A 92 -1.20 9.38 -3.86
CA ILE A 92 -1.28 9.71 -2.43
C ILE A 92 -0.09 10.57 -2.01
N PHE A 93 1.12 10.19 -2.42
CA PHE A 93 2.32 10.98 -2.16
C PHE A 93 2.23 12.39 -2.76
N MET A 94 1.79 12.51 -4.02
CA MET A 94 1.59 13.82 -4.64
C MET A 94 0.55 14.65 -3.87
N ALA A 95 -0.54 14.04 -3.41
CA ALA A 95 -1.56 14.71 -2.62
C ALA A 95 -1.02 15.19 -1.26
N GLU A 96 -0.14 14.44 -0.61
CA GLU A 96 0.54 14.82 0.64
C GLU A 96 1.56 15.96 0.42
N ALA A 97 2.31 15.90 -0.68
CA ALA A 97 3.35 16.89 -0.99
C ALA A 97 2.78 18.24 -1.50
N LEU A 98 1.60 18.25 -2.12
CA LEU A 98 1.02 19.44 -2.75
C LEU A 98 0.77 20.62 -1.77
N PRO A 99 0.10 20.44 -0.61
CA PRO A 99 -0.16 21.53 0.33
C PRO A 99 1.12 22.19 0.85
N MET A 100 2.12 21.39 1.26
CA MET A 100 3.41 21.89 1.75
C MET A 100 4.18 22.62 0.66
N THR A 101 4.12 22.11 -0.58
CA THR A 101 4.73 22.78 -1.73
C THR A 101 4.13 24.16 -1.98
N ILE A 102 2.80 24.29 -1.91
CA ILE A 102 2.10 25.57 -2.07
C ILE A 102 2.46 26.54 -0.93
N LEU A 103 2.52 26.05 0.31
CA LEU A 103 2.85 26.86 1.47
C LEU A 103 4.27 27.45 1.38
N TYR A 104 5.27 26.63 1.07
CA TYR A 104 6.64 27.11 0.92
C TYR A 104 6.81 28.06 -0.27
N LEU A 105 6.07 27.87 -1.37
CA LEU A 105 6.10 28.82 -2.49
C LEU A 105 5.52 30.19 -2.14
N ARG A 106 4.54 30.23 -1.23
CA ARG A 106 3.93 31.47 -0.75
C ARG A 106 4.91 32.28 0.12
N ASP A 107 5.78 31.62 0.87
CA ASP A 107 6.79 32.24 1.75
C ASP A 107 8.06 32.73 1.01
N ASN A 108 8.05 32.85 -0.32
CA ASN A 108 9.21 33.23 -1.14
C ASN A 108 10.42 32.26 -1.05
N ASN A 109 10.22 31.01 -0.59
CA ASN A 109 11.28 30.01 -0.68
C ASN A 109 11.52 29.62 -2.15
N THR A 110 12.79 29.37 -2.49
CA THR A 110 13.16 28.92 -3.83
C THR A 110 12.48 27.59 -4.16
N LEU A 111 11.91 27.45 -5.37
CA LEU A 111 11.32 26.20 -5.87
C LEU A 111 12.20 24.97 -5.60
N VAL A 112 13.52 25.12 -5.74
CA VAL A 112 14.51 24.07 -5.48
C VAL A 112 14.54 23.62 -4.01
N TYR A 113 14.40 24.55 -3.06
CA TYR A 113 14.38 24.25 -1.64
C TYR A 113 13.10 23.52 -1.23
N THR A 114 11.96 24.02 -1.70
CA THR A 114 10.64 23.42 -1.53
C THR A 114 10.59 21.99 -2.08
N PHE A 115 11.06 21.80 -3.32
CA PHE A 115 11.11 20.47 -3.94
C PHE A 115 12.07 19.53 -3.20
N LYS A 116 13.26 19.99 -2.78
CA LYS A 116 14.19 19.14 -2.00
C LYS A 116 13.59 18.70 -0.67
N TYR A 117 12.95 19.61 0.07
CA TYR A 117 12.49 19.32 1.42
C TYR A 117 11.21 18.47 1.42
N THR A 118 10.23 18.83 0.58
CA THR A 118 8.94 18.16 0.53
C THR A 118 9.00 16.82 -0.22
N LEU A 119 9.79 16.71 -1.30
CA LEU A 119 9.81 15.47 -2.09
C LEU A 119 10.80 14.43 -1.59
N SER A 120 11.90 14.81 -0.92
CA SER A 120 12.94 13.85 -0.57
C SER A 120 12.42 12.74 0.35
N LEU A 121 11.64 13.08 1.37
CA LEU A 121 11.12 12.10 2.33
C LEU A 121 10.00 11.25 1.72
N GLY A 122 9.04 11.87 1.05
CA GLY A 122 7.91 11.11 0.49
C GLY A 122 8.27 10.28 -0.74
N VAL A 123 9.30 10.65 -1.53
CA VAL A 123 9.85 9.77 -2.57
C VAL A 123 10.47 8.52 -1.94
N ILE A 124 11.26 8.67 -0.86
CA ILE A 124 11.84 7.52 -0.15
C ILE A 124 10.74 6.64 0.45
N GLN A 125 9.70 7.23 1.05
CA GLN A 125 8.54 6.50 1.57
C GLN A 125 7.79 5.74 0.47
N SER A 126 7.53 6.39 -0.68
CA SER A 126 6.85 5.78 -1.82
C SER A 126 7.66 4.64 -2.42
N LEU A 127 8.98 4.79 -2.56
CA LEU A 127 9.86 3.72 -3.04
C LEU A 127 9.89 2.54 -2.06
N SER A 128 10.06 2.83 -0.76
CA SER A 128 10.06 1.81 0.29
C SER A 128 8.75 1.01 0.29
N SER A 129 7.63 1.70 0.12
CA SER A 129 6.30 1.08 0.09
C SER A 129 6.09 0.24 -1.17
N ALA A 130 6.52 0.73 -2.33
CA ALA A 130 6.45 -0.04 -3.58
C ALA A 130 7.29 -1.34 -3.51
N ILE A 131 8.47 -1.30 -2.89
CA ILE A 131 9.29 -2.50 -2.66
C ILE A 131 8.56 -3.48 -1.73
N GLY A 132 7.93 -2.98 -0.66
CA GLY A 132 7.15 -3.79 0.28
C GLY A 132 5.98 -4.54 -0.39
N ILE A 133 5.27 -3.87 -1.30
CA ILE A 133 4.19 -4.45 -2.12
C ILE A 133 4.75 -5.59 -2.99
N VAL A 134 5.81 -5.34 -3.77
CA VAL A 134 6.41 -6.37 -4.64
C VAL A 134 6.86 -7.60 -3.85
N LEU A 135 7.48 -7.41 -2.69
CA LEU A 135 7.90 -8.52 -1.82
C LEU A 135 6.70 -9.29 -1.25
N THR A 136 5.63 -8.58 -0.90
CA THR A 136 4.39 -9.18 -0.39
C THR A 136 3.74 -10.09 -1.42
N VAL A 137 3.66 -9.67 -2.68
CA VAL A 137 3.11 -10.52 -3.74
C VAL A 137 3.84 -11.85 -3.85
N ILE A 138 5.18 -11.80 -3.87
CA ILE A 138 6.01 -13.00 -3.98
C ILE A 138 5.77 -13.91 -2.77
N PHE A 139 5.73 -13.34 -1.57
CA PHE A 139 5.53 -14.08 -0.34
C PHE A 139 4.12 -14.68 -0.23
N ALA A 140 3.07 -13.91 -0.51
CA ALA A 140 1.68 -14.34 -0.50
C ALA A 140 1.41 -15.45 -1.52
N THR A 141 1.98 -15.32 -2.72
CA THR A 141 1.89 -16.36 -3.76
C THR A 141 2.59 -17.65 -3.32
N LEU A 142 3.78 -17.54 -2.73
CA LEU A 142 4.54 -18.70 -2.24
C LEU A 142 3.80 -19.41 -1.09
N CYS A 143 3.31 -18.66 -0.09
CA CYS A 143 2.55 -19.19 1.02
C CYS A 143 1.26 -19.86 0.56
N SER A 144 0.51 -19.23 -0.34
CA SER A 144 -0.71 -19.80 -0.92
C SER A 144 -0.41 -21.10 -1.66
N ALA A 145 0.64 -21.12 -2.48
CA ALA A 145 1.00 -22.30 -3.25
C ALA A 145 1.44 -23.48 -2.38
N LEU A 146 2.14 -23.23 -1.26
CA LEU A 146 2.50 -24.25 -0.28
C LEU A 146 1.28 -24.77 0.48
N PHE A 147 0.41 -23.88 0.96
CA PHE A 147 -0.72 -24.25 1.82
C PHE A 147 -1.81 -25.01 1.06
N LEU A 148 -2.11 -24.60 -0.17
CA LEU A 148 -3.08 -25.30 -1.03
C LEU A 148 -2.61 -26.70 -1.45
N ARG A 149 -1.29 -26.94 -1.52
CA ARG A 149 -0.75 -28.29 -1.77
C ARG A 149 -1.03 -29.23 -0.60
N ASN A 150 -0.86 -28.76 0.65
CA ASN A 150 -1.11 -29.57 1.83
C ASN A 150 -2.60 -29.96 1.96
N LYS A 151 -3.52 -29.08 1.55
CA LYS A 151 -4.96 -29.42 1.53
C LYS A 151 -5.33 -30.51 0.52
N LYS A 152 -4.62 -30.66 -0.59
CA LYS A 152 -4.81 -31.80 -1.51
C LYS A 152 -4.28 -33.11 -0.92
N ALA A 153 -3.21 -33.07 -0.14
CA ALA A 153 -2.68 -34.27 0.52
C ALA A 153 -3.66 -34.85 1.56
N GLU A 154 -4.36 -34.00 2.34
CA GLU A 154 -5.36 -34.46 3.32
C GLU A 154 -6.66 -35.02 2.70
N VAL A 155 -7.03 -34.60 1.48
CA VAL A 155 -8.27 -35.07 0.82
C VAL A 155 -8.05 -36.38 0.06
N VAL A 156 -6.81 -36.70 -0.32
CA VAL A 156 -6.47 -37.98 -0.99
C VAL A 156 -6.29 -39.12 0.01
N GLU A 157 -6.15 -38.82 1.31
CA GLU A 157 -5.95 -39.82 2.38
C GLU A 157 -7.24 -40.21 3.14
N LYS A 158 -8.42 -39.76 2.69
CA LYS A 158 -9.74 -40.20 3.19
C LYS A 158 -10.55 -40.87 2.08
#